data_AF-A0AAV0IG87-F1
#
_entry.id   AF-A0AAV0IG87-F1
#
_cell.length_a   1.000
_cell.length_b   1.000
_cell.length_c   1.000
_cell.angle_alpha   90.00
_cell.angle_beta   90.00
_cell.angle_gamma   90.00
#
_symmetry.space_group_name_H-M   'P 1'
#
loop_
_entity.id
_entity.type
_entity.pdbx_description
1 polymer ?
#
loop_
_entity_poly.entity_id
_entity_poly.type
_entity_poly.pdbx_seq_one_letter_code
_entity_poly.pdbx_strand_id
1 'polypeptide(L)'
;MIVESFDLEKYMDEHISSTNYLLRFMKYDSPNTPDAKLGLSPHTDNNTVTILHQNQVEGLEVQTKDGRWINIQPSPTSFIVIIGEALRAWLNGRLYSPRHRVMMYGNETRYSLGLFSTPKSGYVIQTPKEMVDEKHPLLFKPYDHEEFMSFYYTEAGQRAPSALQAYCGI
;
A
#
# COMPACT_ATOMS: atom_id res chain seq x y z
N MET A 1 -16.64 7.43 2.28
CA MET A 1 -15.43 7.29 3.12
C MET A 1 -14.27 6.97 2.17
N ILE A 2 -13.21 7.78 2.15
CA ILE A 2 -12.23 7.96 1.03
C ILE A 2 -12.86 8.50 -0.26
N VAL A 3 -13.53 7.70 -1.08
CA VAL A 3 -14.03 8.16 -2.40
C VAL A 3 -15.00 9.34 -2.26
N GLU A 4 -15.98 9.22 -1.36
CA GLU A 4 -16.90 10.32 -1.01
C GLU A 4 -16.18 11.56 -0.47
N SER A 5 -15.05 11.42 0.26
CA SER A 5 -14.33 12.59 0.78
C SER A 5 -13.59 13.39 -0.30
N PHE A 6 -13.59 12.90 -1.54
CA PHE A 6 -13.08 13.58 -2.72
C PHE A 6 -14.19 13.91 -3.73
N ASP A 7 -15.47 13.72 -3.39
CA ASP A 7 -16.62 13.92 -4.29
C ASP A 7 -16.55 13.04 -5.57
N LEU A 8 -16.07 11.80 -5.42
CA LEU A 8 -15.81 10.86 -6.52
C LEU A 8 -16.78 9.65 -6.54
N GLU A 9 -17.95 9.73 -5.90
CA GLU A 9 -18.89 8.62 -5.72
C GLU A 9 -19.34 7.99 -7.04
N LYS A 10 -19.37 8.78 -8.11
CA LYS A 10 -19.71 8.29 -9.46
C LYS A 10 -18.75 7.22 -9.99
N TYR A 11 -17.55 7.09 -9.42
CA TYR A 11 -16.55 6.08 -9.78
C TYR A 11 -16.62 4.81 -8.91
N MET A 12 -17.51 4.76 -7.92
CA MET A 12 -17.52 3.68 -6.92
C MET A 12 -17.83 2.31 -7.54
N ASP A 13 -18.83 2.22 -8.42
CA ASP A 13 -19.20 0.96 -9.09
C ASP A 13 -18.10 0.46 -10.04
N GLU A 14 -17.45 1.38 -10.74
CA GLU A 14 -16.29 1.07 -11.59
C GLU A 14 -15.14 0.51 -10.75
N HIS A 15 -14.83 1.14 -9.61
CA HIS A 15 -13.78 0.65 -8.71
C HIS A 15 -14.09 -0.72 -8.13
N ILE A 16 -15.32 -0.94 -7.68
CA ILE A 16 -15.73 -2.24 -7.13
C ILE A 16 -15.65 -3.31 -8.21
N SER A 17 -16.15 -3.03 -9.41
CA SER A 17 -16.16 -3.99 -10.52
C SER A 17 -14.76 -4.28 -11.09
N SER A 18 -13.82 -3.34 -10.97
CA SER A 18 -12.42 -3.47 -11.41
C SER A 18 -11.46 -4.01 -10.35
N THR A 19 -11.94 -4.38 -9.16
CA THR A 19 -11.09 -4.83 -8.05
C THR A 19 -11.15 -6.34 -7.83
N ASN A 20 -9.98 -6.95 -7.62
CA ASN A 20 -9.80 -8.29 -7.05
C ASN A 20 -9.44 -8.17 -5.56
N TYR A 21 -9.71 -9.22 -4.79
CA TYR A 21 -9.38 -9.29 -3.38
C TYR A 21 -8.47 -10.49 -3.10
N LEU A 22 -7.32 -10.23 -2.49
CA LEU A 22 -6.42 -11.26 -2.01
C LEU A 22 -6.42 -11.26 -0.48
N LEU A 23 -6.79 -12.40 0.13
CA LEU A 23 -6.63 -12.61 1.56
C LEU A 23 -5.33 -13.38 1.81
N ARG A 24 -4.44 -12.83 2.64
CA ARG A 24 -3.16 -13.45 2.99
C ARG A 24 -3.02 -13.60 4.49
N PHE A 25 -2.80 -14.83 4.94
CA PHE A 25 -2.34 -15.12 6.29
C PHE A 25 -0.81 -15.16 6.33
N MET A 26 -0.21 -14.45 7.27
CA MET A 26 1.24 -14.27 7.37
C MET A 26 1.70 -14.64 8.78
N LYS A 27 2.74 -15.46 8.85
CA LYS A 27 3.42 -15.87 10.08
C LYS A 27 4.85 -15.33 10.07
N TYR A 28 5.25 -14.71 11.17
CA TYR A 28 6.62 -14.24 11.38
C TYR A 28 7.14 -14.87 12.67
N ASP A 29 8.16 -15.71 12.54
CA ASP A 29 8.79 -16.36 13.68
C ASP A 29 9.57 -15.35 14.53
N SER A 30 9.55 -15.56 15.84
CA SER A 30 10.33 -14.76 16.78
C SER A 30 11.84 -14.97 16.57
N PRO A 31 12.66 -13.94 16.84
CA PRO A 31 14.11 -14.09 16.75
C PRO A 31 14.67 -15.02 17.84
N ASN A 32 13.98 -15.21 18.98
CA ASN A 32 14.47 -15.97 20.14
C ASN A 32 15.84 -15.49 20.65
N THR A 33 16.16 -14.23 20.42
CA THR A 33 17.38 -13.55 20.87
C THR A 33 17.02 -12.14 21.35
N PRO A 34 17.92 -11.46 22.07
CA PRO A 34 17.71 -10.06 22.45
C PRO A 34 17.65 -9.11 21.23
N ASP A 35 18.20 -9.52 20.09
CA ASP A 35 18.32 -8.67 18.91
C ASP A 35 17.05 -8.70 18.06
N ALA A 36 16.72 -7.53 17.49
CA ALA A 36 15.63 -7.40 16.53
C ALA A 36 15.98 -8.08 15.21
N LYS A 37 15.00 -8.76 14.60
CA LYS A 37 15.15 -9.40 13.29
C LYS A 37 14.19 -8.80 12.27
N LEU A 38 14.66 -8.58 11.05
CA LEU A 38 13.80 -8.17 9.95
C LEU A 38 12.83 -9.31 9.58
N GLY A 39 11.53 -9.06 9.71
CA GLY A 39 10.47 -9.97 9.26
C GLY A 39 10.00 -9.68 7.83
N LEU A 40 9.89 -8.39 7.47
CA LEU A 40 9.54 -7.95 6.12
C LEU A 40 10.26 -6.63 5.81
N SER A 41 10.96 -6.59 4.67
CA SER A 41 11.70 -5.41 4.21
C SER A 41 10.79 -4.18 4.05
N PRO A 42 11.33 -2.96 4.25
CA PRO A 42 10.60 -1.72 3.99
C PRO A 42 10.05 -1.64 2.56
N HIS A 43 8.74 -1.45 2.40
CA HIS A 43 8.08 -1.34 1.09
C HIS A 43 6.79 -0.51 1.18
N THR A 44 6.21 -0.17 0.04
CA THR A 44 4.83 0.31 -0.10
C THR A 44 3.99 -0.80 -0.71
N ASP A 45 2.67 -0.79 -0.46
CA ASP A 45 1.76 -1.70 -1.13
C ASP A 45 1.47 -1.19 -2.55
N ASN A 46 1.54 -2.06 -3.56
CA ASN A 46 1.22 -1.69 -4.95
C ASN A 46 -0.29 -1.69 -5.25
N ASN A 47 -1.11 -2.14 -4.29
CA ASN A 47 -2.55 -2.30 -4.44
C ASN A 47 -3.30 -0.97 -4.28
N THR A 48 -4.63 -1.03 -4.18
CA THR A 48 -5.48 0.14 -3.88
C THR A 48 -5.51 0.41 -2.38
N VAL A 49 -5.94 -0.57 -1.58
CA VAL A 49 -6.02 -0.49 -0.11
C VAL A 49 -5.68 -1.85 0.50
N THR A 50 -4.97 -1.83 1.63
CA THR A 50 -4.75 -2.98 2.49
C THR A 50 -5.49 -2.79 3.82
N ILE A 51 -6.24 -3.81 4.25
CA ILE A 51 -6.82 -3.90 5.59
C ILE A 51 -6.10 -5.01 6.35
N LEU A 52 -5.46 -4.66 7.47
CA LEU A 52 -4.68 -5.58 8.30
C LEU A 52 -5.33 -5.80 9.66
N HIS A 53 -5.25 -7.04 10.13
CA HIS A 53 -5.45 -7.41 11.53
C HIS A 53 -4.28 -8.30 11.98
N GLN A 54 -3.93 -8.24 13.27
CA GLN A 54 -2.80 -8.96 13.84
C GLN A 54 -3.10 -9.44 15.25
N ASN A 55 -2.41 -10.49 15.69
CA ASN A 55 -2.39 -10.87 17.10
C ASN A 55 -1.66 -9.81 17.95
N GLN A 56 -1.66 -10.01 19.27
CA GLN A 56 -1.19 -9.06 20.29
C GLN A 56 0.35 -9.04 20.38
N VAL A 57 1.01 -9.18 19.24
CA VAL A 57 2.46 -9.17 19.07
C VAL A 57 2.80 -8.00 18.16
N GLU A 58 3.62 -7.08 18.67
CA GLU A 58 4.11 -5.95 17.90
C GLU A 58 4.98 -6.38 16.71
N GLY A 59 5.17 -5.45 15.77
CA GLY A 59 6.21 -5.62 14.76
C GLY A 59 5.96 -4.83 13.49
N LEU A 60 4.71 -4.45 13.21
CA LEU A 60 4.42 -3.52 12.11
C LEU A 60 4.98 -2.13 12.46
N GLU A 61 5.83 -1.62 11.60
CA GLU A 61 6.33 -0.25 11.68
C GLU A 61 5.98 0.50 10.40
N VAL A 62 5.52 1.74 10.53
CA VAL A 62 5.14 2.63 9.43
C VAL A 62 6.05 3.85 9.45
N GLN A 63 6.55 4.23 8.28
CA GLN A 63 7.40 5.40 8.12
C GLN A 63 6.55 6.66 7.91
N THR A 64 6.82 7.69 8.69
CA THR A 64 6.23 9.01 8.52
C THR A 64 6.90 9.77 7.37
N LYS A 65 6.26 10.86 6.92
CA LYS A 65 6.78 11.72 5.83
C LYS A 65 8.15 12.35 6.14
N ASP A 66 8.48 12.56 7.41
CA ASP A 66 9.78 13.04 7.88
C ASP A 66 10.81 11.89 8.09
N GLY A 67 10.47 10.66 7.69
CA GLY A 67 11.38 9.52 7.65
C GLY A 67 11.49 8.71 8.93
N ARG A 68 10.78 9.09 10.00
CA ARG A 68 10.77 8.37 11.28
C ARG A 68 9.92 7.10 11.19
N TRP A 69 10.36 6.04 11.88
CA TRP A 69 9.59 4.80 11.99
C TRP A 69 8.73 4.83 13.26
N ILE A 70 7.45 4.52 13.12
CA ILE A 70 6.49 4.42 14.22
C ILE A 70 6.01 2.98 14.31
N ASN A 71 6.11 2.39 15.50
CA ASN A 71 5.53 1.08 15.81
C ASN A 71 4.01 1.20 15.95
N ILE A 72 3.29 0.31 15.27
CA ILE A 72 1.83 0.23 15.35
C ILE A 72 1.42 -0.77 16.42
N GLN A 73 0.84 -0.25 17.48
CA GLN A 73 0.35 -1.03 18.61
C GLN A 73 -0.81 -1.95 18.17
N PRO A 74 -0.76 -3.26 18.47
CA PRO A 74 -1.83 -4.17 18.12
C PRO A 74 -3.10 -3.86 18.92
N SER A 75 -4.25 -3.95 18.27
CA SER A 75 -5.56 -3.78 18.91
C SER A 75 -6.46 -4.99 18.59
N PRO A 76 -7.10 -5.60 19.60
CA PRO A 76 -8.04 -6.70 19.37
C PRO A 76 -9.35 -6.28 18.69
N THR A 77 -9.65 -4.97 18.66
CA THR A 77 -10.94 -4.43 18.20
C THR A 77 -10.80 -3.47 17.02
N SER A 78 -9.60 -3.35 16.44
CA SER A 78 -9.34 -2.40 15.36
C SER A 78 -8.62 -3.06 14.19
N PHE A 79 -8.85 -2.48 13.02
CA PHE A 79 -8.10 -2.79 11.81
C PHE A 79 -7.15 -1.64 11.49
N ILE A 80 -6.05 -1.98 10.83
CA ILE A 80 -5.11 -1.00 10.28
C ILE A 80 -5.40 -0.91 8.78
N VAL A 81 -5.61 0.31 8.27
CA VAL A 81 -5.87 0.56 6.85
C VAL A 81 -4.68 1.29 6.25
N ILE A 82 -4.10 0.73 5.19
CA ILE A 82 -2.92 1.27 4.49
C ILE A 82 -3.32 1.61 3.06
N ILE A 83 -2.94 2.81 2.62
CA ILE A 83 -3.13 3.27 1.24
C ILE A 83 -2.02 2.68 0.37
N GLY A 84 -2.40 2.05 -0.75
CA GLY A 84 -1.46 1.56 -1.73
C GLY A 84 -1.18 2.54 -2.87
N GLU A 85 -0.16 2.25 -3.67
CA GLU A 85 0.32 3.06 -4.78
C GLU A 85 -0.73 3.20 -5.89
N ALA A 86 -1.61 2.22 -6.12
CA ALA A 86 -2.68 2.33 -7.11
C ALA A 86 -3.69 3.43 -6.74
N LEU A 87 -4.10 3.50 -5.46
CA LEU A 87 -5.01 4.54 -4.99
C LEU A 87 -4.33 5.92 -4.96
N ARG A 88 -3.03 5.96 -4.61
CA ARG A 88 -2.23 7.18 -4.70
C ARG A 88 -2.20 7.72 -6.14
N ALA A 89 -1.96 6.85 -7.13
CA ALA A 89 -1.95 7.24 -8.54
C ALA A 89 -3.33 7.74 -9.00
N TRP A 90 -4.39 6.98 -8.65
CA TRP A 90 -5.76 7.34 -9.00
C TRP A 90 -6.16 8.71 -8.41
N LEU A 91 -5.85 8.98 -7.14
CA LEU A 91 -6.12 10.28 -6.51
C LEU A 91 -5.06 11.35 -6.80
N ASN A 92 -4.25 11.21 -7.85
CA ASN A 92 -3.23 12.19 -8.24
C ASN A 92 -2.29 12.61 -7.09
N GLY A 93 -1.90 11.68 -6.23
CA GLY A 93 -1.02 11.93 -5.09
C GLY A 93 -1.66 12.63 -3.89
N ARG A 94 -2.99 12.83 -3.86
CA ARG A 94 -3.70 13.43 -2.71
C ARG A 94 -3.55 12.62 -1.42
N LEU A 95 -3.44 11.30 -1.55
CA LEU A 95 -3.13 10.41 -0.43
C LEU A 95 -1.71 9.88 -0.55
N TYR A 96 -1.07 9.71 0.61
CA TYR A 96 0.28 9.17 0.72
C TYR A 96 0.21 7.66 0.94
N SER A 97 0.96 6.88 0.15
CA SER A 97 1.21 5.46 0.44
C SER A 97 2.43 5.36 1.35
N PRO A 98 2.25 4.94 2.62
CA PRO A 98 3.36 4.93 3.56
C PRO A 98 4.23 3.70 3.36
N ARG A 99 5.56 3.92 3.42
CA ARG A 99 6.48 2.79 3.58
C ARG A 99 6.22 2.12 4.92
N HIS A 100 6.19 0.81 4.93
CA HIS A 100 6.04 0.03 6.14
C HIS A 100 6.94 -1.21 6.10
N ARG A 101 7.26 -1.75 7.28
CA ARG A 101 8.12 -2.93 7.46
C ARG A 101 7.62 -3.77 8.62
N VAL A 102 8.14 -4.99 8.74
CA VAL A 102 7.94 -5.82 9.93
C VAL A 102 9.27 -6.07 10.61
N MET A 103 9.39 -5.66 11.87
CA MET A 103 10.50 -5.98 12.76
C MET A 103 10.01 -6.95 13.84
N MET A 104 10.75 -8.03 14.05
CA MET A 104 10.43 -9.07 15.02
C MET A 104 11.32 -8.95 16.25
N TYR A 105 10.71 -9.09 17.42
CA TYR A 105 11.34 -8.92 18.72
C TYR A 105 10.98 -10.09 19.66
N GLY A 106 11.82 -10.36 20.65
CA GLY A 106 11.51 -11.29 21.73
C GLY A 106 11.31 -12.74 21.27
N ASN A 107 10.36 -13.43 21.91
CA ASN A 107 10.11 -14.87 21.77
C ASN A 107 8.71 -15.21 21.23
N GLU A 108 7.82 -14.24 21.07
CA GLU A 108 6.44 -14.46 20.60
C GLU A 108 6.33 -14.43 19.07
N THR A 109 5.60 -15.40 18.50
CA THR A 109 5.33 -15.45 17.05
C THR A 109 4.23 -14.47 16.66
N ARG A 110 4.47 -13.66 15.62
CA ARG A 110 3.47 -12.74 15.09
C ARG A 110 2.67 -13.39 13.96
N TYR A 111 1.35 -13.25 14.04
CA TYR A 111 0.40 -13.63 13.01
C TYR A 111 -0.35 -12.40 12.53
N SER A 112 -0.52 -12.27 11.23
CA SER A 112 -1.35 -11.21 10.65
C SER A 112 -2.16 -11.70 9.47
N LEU A 113 -3.36 -11.15 9.34
CA LEU A 113 -4.25 -11.34 8.21
C LEU A 113 -4.32 -10.02 7.44
N GLY A 114 -4.07 -10.07 6.14
CA GLY A 114 -4.21 -8.92 5.25
C GLY A 114 -5.20 -9.18 4.14
N LEU A 115 -6.15 -8.27 3.97
CA LEU A 115 -7.02 -8.17 2.79
C LEU A 115 -6.48 -7.09 1.88
N PHE A 116 -6.06 -7.46 0.68
CA PHE A 116 -5.46 -6.59 -0.31
C PHE A 116 -6.44 -6.41 -1.47
N SER A 117 -6.89 -5.17 -1.70
CA SER A 117 -7.74 -4.81 -2.84
C SER A 117 -6.85 -4.40 -4.02
N THR A 118 -6.74 -5.25 -5.04
CA THR A 118 -5.86 -5.04 -6.19
C THR A 118 -6.67 -4.75 -7.45
N PRO A 119 -6.27 -3.81 -8.31
CA PRO A 119 -6.86 -3.65 -9.63
C PRO A 119 -6.77 -4.94 -10.46
N LYS A 120 -7.80 -5.22 -11.26
CA LYS A 120 -7.84 -6.33 -12.23
C LYS A 120 -6.87 -6.07 -13.38
N SER A 121 -6.33 -7.15 -13.94
CA SER A 121 -5.63 -7.09 -15.23
C SER A 121 -6.54 -6.50 -16.31
N GLY A 122 -6.01 -5.61 -17.15
CA GLY A 122 -6.73 -4.87 -18.17
C GLY A 122 -7.43 -3.61 -17.66
N TYR A 123 -7.47 -3.38 -16.34
CA TYR A 123 -8.00 -2.13 -15.79
C TYR A 123 -6.93 -1.04 -15.84
N VAL A 124 -7.21 0.01 -16.60
CA VAL A 124 -6.35 1.18 -16.69
C VAL A 124 -6.62 2.10 -15.51
N ILE A 125 -5.63 2.24 -14.63
CA ILE A 125 -5.65 3.23 -13.56
C ILE A 125 -5.42 4.59 -14.19
N GLN A 126 -6.44 5.44 -14.12
CA GLN A 126 -6.40 6.80 -14.63
C GLN A 126 -6.93 7.77 -13.59
N THR A 127 -6.20 8.84 -13.38
CA THR A 127 -6.61 9.94 -12.50
C THR A 127 -7.94 10.57 -12.96
N PRO A 128 -8.95 10.69 -12.09
CA PRO A 128 -10.18 11.44 -12.37
C PRO A 128 -9.88 12.90 -12.70
N LYS A 129 -10.64 13.48 -13.61
CA LYS A 129 -10.41 14.87 -14.07
C LYS A 129 -10.56 15.87 -12.93
N GLU A 130 -11.41 15.56 -11.96
CA GLU A 130 -11.67 16.34 -10.75
C GLU A 130 -10.44 16.47 -9.84
N MET A 131 -9.47 15.56 -9.96
CA MET A 131 -8.23 15.56 -9.17
C MET A 131 -7.10 16.37 -9.82
N VAL A 132 -7.36 16.98 -10.98
CA VAL A 132 -6.38 17.75 -11.76
C VAL A 132 -6.87 19.18 -11.95
N ASP A 133 -6.06 20.13 -11.50
CA ASP A 133 -6.32 21.57 -11.62
C ASP A 133 -4.98 22.35 -11.71
N GLU A 134 -5.03 23.68 -11.81
CA GLU A 134 -3.82 24.51 -11.91
C GLU A 134 -2.89 24.40 -10.69
N LYS A 135 -3.44 24.16 -9.49
CA LYS A 135 -2.69 23.97 -8.24
C LYS A 135 -2.19 22.54 -8.09
N HIS A 136 -2.80 21.60 -8.81
CA HIS A 136 -2.54 20.18 -8.72
C HIS A 136 -2.45 19.55 -10.12
N PRO A 137 -1.32 19.77 -10.83
CA PRO A 137 -1.11 19.20 -12.15
C PRO A 137 -1.12 17.66 -12.09
N LEU A 138 -1.34 17.04 -13.24
CA LEU A 138 -1.32 15.58 -13.38
C LEU A 138 0.09 15.05 -13.05
N LEU A 139 0.17 14.07 -12.15
CA LEU A 139 1.43 13.47 -11.69
C LEU A 139 1.74 12.12 -12.35
N PHE A 140 0.70 11.44 -12.85
CA PHE A 140 0.80 10.07 -13.35
C PHE A 140 0.09 9.94 -14.70
N LYS A 141 0.75 9.27 -15.65
CA LYS A 141 0.17 8.81 -16.91
C LYS A 141 -0.77 7.63 -16.62
N PRO A 142 -1.86 7.45 -17.40
CA PRO A 142 -2.69 6.26 -17.30
C PRO A 142 -1.87 4.99 -17.52
N TYR A 143 -2.14 3.93 -16.76
CA TYR A 143 -1.39 2.69 -16.86
C TYR A 143 -2.19 1.45 -16.45
N ASP A 144 -1.81 0.29 -16.97
CA ASP A 144 -2.35 -1.01 -16.54
C ASP A 144 -1.57 -1.55 -15.33
N HIS A 145 -2.30 -2.04 -14.32
CA HIS A 145 -1.68 -2.51 -13.08
C HIS A 145 -0.78 -3.74 -13.26
N GLU A 146 -1.14 -4.68 -14.14
CA GLU A 146 -0.34 -5.87 -14.40
C GLU A 146 0.95 -5.54 -15.16
N GLU A 147 0.89 -4.61 -16.11
CA GLU A 147 2.09 -4.11 -16.79
C GLU A 147 3.03 -3.39 -15.81
N PHE A 148 2.47 -2.57 -14.91
CA PHE A 148 3.25 -1.96 -13.82
C PHE A 148 3.90 -3.01 -12.92
N MET A 149 3.16 -4.05 -12.52
CA MET A 149 3.74 -5.13 -11.69
C MET A 149 4.85 -5.88 -12.43
N SER A 150 4.73 -6.07 -13.75
CA SER A 150 5.79 -6.65 -14.57
C SER A 150 7.04 -5.77 -14.56
N PHE A 151 6.90 -4.45 -14.69
CA PHE A 151 8.00 -3.50 -14.51
C PHE A 151 8.58 -3.52 -13.09
N TYR A 152 7.73 -3.56 -12.07
CA TYR A 152 8.12 -3.54 -10.66
C TYR A 152 9.11 -4.65 -10.31
N TYR A 153 8.92 -5.86 -10.86
CA TYR A 153 9.82 -6.99 -10.63
C TYR A 153 11.12 -6.98 -11.45
N THR A 154 11.31 -6.02 -12.35
CA THR A 154 12.58 -5.86 -13.07
C THR A 154 13.67 -5.25 -12.18
N GLU A 155 14.94 -5.40 -12.56
CA GLU A 155 16.06 -4.74 -11.88
C GLU A 155 15.91 -3.21 -11.87
N ALA A 156 15.38 -2.63 -12.96
CA ALA A 156 15.10 -1.21 -13.05
C ALA A 156 14.01 -0.77 -12.05
N GLY A 157 12.91 -1.53 -11.95
CA GLY A 157 11.83 -1.29 -11.00
C GLY A 157 12.30 -1.39 -9.55
N GLN A 158 13.09 -2.42 -9.21
CA GLN A 158 13.61 -2.64 -7.86
C GLN A 158 14.67 -1.60 -7.43
N ARG A 159 15.42 -1.02 -8.38
CA ARG A 159 16.41 0.03 -8.10
C ARG A 159 15.82 1.44 -8.06
N ALA A 160 14.63 1.63 -8.63
CA ALA A 160 13.98 2.94 -8.63
C ALA A 160 13.64 3.38 -7.19
N PRO A 161 13.90 4.65 -6.81
CA PRO A 161 13.45 5.17 -5.52
C PRO A 161 11.92 5.07 -5.34
N SER A 162 11.18 5.20 -6.44
CA SER A 162 9.75 4.88 -6.55
C SER A 162 9.52 4.22 -7.89
N ALA A 163 9.15 2.93 -7.88
CA ALA A 163 8.82 2.20 -9.09
C ALA A 163 7.63 2.82 -9.83
N LEU A 164 6.61 3.26 -9.09
CA LEU A 164 5.44 3.93 -9.68
C LEU A 164 5.85 5.20 -10.44
N GLN A 165 6.63 6.08 -9.80
CA GLN A 165 7.09 7.32 -10.46
C GLN A 165 7.98 7.02 -11.66
N ALA A 166 8.86 6.02 -11.58
CA ALA A 166 9.71 5.63 -12.70
C ALA A 166 8.91 5.08 -13.88
N TYR A 167 7.79 4.40 -13.62
CA TYR A 167 6.97 3.77 -14.64
C TYR A 167 5.99 4.73 -15.31
N CYS A 168 5.19 5.45 -14.52
CA CYS A 168 4.10 6.28 -15.03
C CYS A 168 4.17 7.75 -14.59
N GLY A 169 5.25 8.19 -13.93
CA GLY A 169 5.41 9.59 -13.55
C GLY A 169 5.43 10.57 -14.73
N ILE A 170 4.96 11.79 -14.47
CA ILE A 170 5.10 12.98 -15.34
C ILE A 170 6.22 13.88 -14.80
#